data_AF-A0A7J4KIW0-F1
#
_entry.id   AF-A0A7J4KIW0-F1
#
_cell.length_a   1.000
_cell.length_b   1.000
_cell.length_c   1.000
_cell.angle_alpha   90.00
_cell.angle_beta   90.00
_cell.angle_gamma   90.00
#
_symmetry.space_group_name_H-M   'P 1'
#
loop_
_entity.id
_entity.type
_entity.pdbx_description
1 polymer ?
#
loop_
_entity_poly.entity_id
_entity_poly.type
_entity_poly.pdbx_seq_one_letter_code
_entity_poly.pdbx_strand_id
1 'polypeptide(L)'
;MSNHDEMPDPQKIKEIMDVIGEKIPGLLKQLSELLYGANSAKQYATAAAIFYKELKAAGMTDAQAFELTQQYMSTLNLGNLIGNAVKHNHD
;
A
#
# COMPACT_ATOMS: atom_id res chain seq x y z
N MET A 1 15.52 0.97 45.30
CA MET A 1 16.57 0.62 44.32
C MET A 1 16.17 1.31 43.03
N SER A 2 16.90 2.34 42.62
CA SER A 2 16.57 3.12 41.42
C SER A 2 16.94 2.30 40.20
N ASN A 3 15.96 1.92 39.38
CA ASN A 3 16.21 1.35 38.06
C ASN A 3 16.76 2.49 37.20
N HIS A 4 18.08 2.56 37.05
CA HIS A 4 18.67 3.37 36.00
C HIS A 4 18.22 2.77 34.67
N ASP A 5 17.41 3.51 33.93
CA ASP A 5 17.24 3.35 32.50
C ASP A 5 18.59 3.67 31.84
N GLU A 6 19.52 2.72 31.91
CA GLU A 6 20.79 2.79 31.21
C GLU A 6 20.47 2.73 29.71
N MET A 7 20.74 3.82 29.00
CA MET A 7 20.55 3.88 27.56
C MET A 7 21.30 2.71 26.92
N PRO A 8 20.66 1.92 26.03
CA PRO A 8 21.32 0.77 25.43
C PRO A 8 22.62 1.18 24.75
N ASP A 9 23.63 0.31 24.83
CA ASP A 9 24.94 0.52 24.21
C ASP A 9 24.79 1.05 22.76
N PRO A 10 25.35 2.24 22.45
CA PRO A 10 25.27 2.83 21.12
C PRO A 10 25.72 1.91 19.99
N GLN A 11 26.68 1.02 20.24
CA GLN A 11 27.12 0.01 19.27
C GLN A 11 25.99 -0.96 18.92
N LYS A 12 25.26 -1.46 19.93
CA LYS A 12 24.12 -2.36 19.74
C LYS A 12 22.95 -1.65 19.05
N ILE A 13 22.70 -0.39 19.39
CA ILE A 13 21.68 0.42 18.70
C ILE A 13 22.04 0.53 17.22
N LYS A 14 23.30 0.83 16.91
CA LYS A 14 23.78 0.92 15.52
C LYS A 14 23.59 -0.40 14.78
N GLU A 15 23.97 -1.53 15.37
CA GLU A 15 23.80 -2.86 14.74
C GLU A 15 22.33 -3.15 14.44
N ILE A 16 21.40 -2.85 15.36
CA ILE A 16 19.97 -3.02 15.13
C ILE A 16 19.49 -2.10 14.01
N MET A 17 19.92 -0.83 14.00
CA MET A 17 19.55 0.12 12.96
C MET A 17 20.11 -0.27 11.59
N ASP A 18 21.32 -0.83 11.53
CA ASP A 18 21.93 -1.33 10.29
C ASP A 18 21.14 -2.52 9.74
N VAL A 19 20.73 -3.48 10.58
CA VAL A 19 19.86 -4.60 10.17
C VAL A 19 18.49 -4.12 9.69
N ILE A 20 17.90 -3.16 10.37
CA ILE A 20 16.62 -2.55 9.98
C ILE A 20 16.76 -1.83 8.63
N GLY A 21 17.82 -1.03 8.47
CA GLY A 21 18.13 -0.31 7.24
C GLY A 21 18.42 -1.22 6.06
N GLU A 22 18.97 -2.42 6.29
CA GLU A 22 19.17 -3.42 5.25
C GLU A 22 17.85 -4.10 4.85
N LYS A 23 17.02 -4.49 5.83
CA LYS A 23 15.84 -5.34 5.57
C LYS A 23 14.58 -4.58 5.18
N ILE A 24 14.32 -3.41 5.77
CA ILE A 24 13.09 -2.65 5.48
C ILE A 24 12.99 -2.26 3.99
N PRO A 25 14.03 -1.70 3.34
CA PRO A 25 13.93 -1.33 1.93
C PRO A 25 13.62 -2.52 1.01
N GLY A 26 14.19 -3.69 1.31
CA GLY A 26 13.90 -4.92 0.58
C GLY A 26 12.44 -5.37 0.71
N LEU A 27 11.89 -5.34 1.93
CA LEU A 27 10.49 -5.66 2.18
C LEU A 27 9.53 -4.67 1.49
N LEU A 28 9.84 -3.37 1.53
CA LEU A 28 9.06 -2.34 0.83
C LEU A 28 9.09 -2.52 -0.68
N LYS A 29 10.25 -2.88 -1.26
CA LYS A 29 10.39 -3.18 -2.68
C LYS A 29 9.55 -4.40 -3.08
N GLN A 30 9.60 -5.48 -2.32
CA GLN A 30 8.80 -6.69 -2.57
C GLN A 30 7.29 -6.40 -2.47
N LEU A 31 6.87 -5.61 -1.48
CA LEU A 31 5.48 -5.19 -1.36
C LEU A 31 5.05 -4.33 -2.56
N SER A 32 5.90 -3.39 -2.99
CA SER A 32 5.67 -2.59 -4.19
C SER A 32 5.55 -3.45 -5.46
N GLU A 33 6.43 -4.44 -5.64
CA GLU A 33 6.35 -5.39 -6.76
C GLU A 33 5.09 -6.26 -6.71
N LEU A 34 4.64 -6.67 -5.52
CA LEU A 34 3.38 -7.40 -5.35
C LEU A 34 2.15 -6.54 -5.65
N LEU A 35 2.18 -5.25 -5.34
CA LEU A 35 1.05 -4.34 -5.57
C LEU A 35 1.03 -3.78 -7.00
N TYR A 36 2.19 -3.46 -7.56
CA TYR A 36 2.35 -2.69 -8.80
C TYR A 36 3.14 -3.43 -9.88
N GLY A 37 3.62 -4.65 -9.62
CA GLY A 37 4.29 -5.47 -10.63
C GLY A 37 3.36 -5.81 -11.80
N ALA A 38 3.95 -6.10 -12.97
CA ALA A 38 3.21 -6.27 -14.22
C ALA A 38 2.07 -7.32 -14.15
N ASN A 39 2.27 -8.41 -13.40
CA ASN A 39 1.22 -9.42 -13.18
C ASN A 39 0.06 -8.88 -12.33
N SER A 40 0.36 -8.16 -11.26
CA SER A 40 -0.64 -7.53 -10.38
C SER A 40 -1.40 -6.43 -11.12
N ALA A 41 -0.70 -5.59 -11.89
CA ALA A 41 -1.31 -4.59 -12.75
C ALA A 41 -2.27 -5.21 -13.78
N LYS A 42 -1.91 -6.35 -14.38
CA LYS A 42 -2.77 -7.07 -15.33
C LYS A 42 -4.01 -7.66 -14.65
N GLN A 43 -3.87 -8.29 -13.49
CA GLN A 43 -5.00 -8.81 -12.72
C GLN A 43 -5.95 -7.68 -12.29
N TYR A 44 -5.37 -6.57 -11.85
CA TYR A 44 -6.10 -5.37 -11.43
C TYR A 44 -6.90 -4.75 -12.59
N ALA A 45 -6.26 -4.56 -13.75
CA ALA A 45 -6.93 -4.09 -14.96
C ALA A 45 -8.05 -5.05 -15.40
N THR A 46 -7.83 -6.36 -15.28
CA THR A 46 -8.84 -7.38 -15.61
C THR A 46 -10.05 -7.28 -14.69
N ALA A 47 -9.84 -7.13 -13.39
CA ALA A 47 -10.91 -6.98 -12.41
C ALA A 47 -11.75 -5.72 -12.67
N ALA A 48 -11.11 -4.58 -12.92
CA ALA A 48 -11.80 -3.34 -13.31
C ALA A 48 -12.62 -3.51 -14.60
N ALA A 49 -12.05 -4.16 -15.61
CA ALA A 49 -12.73 -4.36 -16.88
C ALA A 49 -13.97 -5.27 -16.73
N ILE A 50 -13.88 -6.33 -15.92
CA ILE A 50 -15.01 -7.19 -15.60
C ILE A 50 -16.08 -6.40 -14.86
N PHE A 51 -15.70 -5.67 -13.80
CA PHE A 51 -16.64 -4.88 -13.01
C PHE A 51 -17.40 -3.85 -13.86
N TYR A 52 -16.68 -3.09 -14.70
CA TYR A 52 -17.29 -2.15 -15.64
C TYR A 52 -18.28 -2.82 -16.60
N LYS A 53 -17.92 -3.98 -17.16
CA LYS A 53 -18.80 -4.73 -18.08
C LYS A 53 -20.06 -5.23 -17.39
N GLU A 54 -19.96 -5.73 -16.16
CA GLU A 54 -21.12 -6.19 -15.39
C GLU A 54 -22.07 -5.04 -15.04
N LEU A 55 -21.54 -3.86 -14.66
CA LEU A 55 -22.36 -2.67 -14.42
C LEU A 55 -23.14 -2.24 -15.68
N LYS A 56 -22.48 -2.27 -16.84
CA LYS A 56 -23.15 -2.01 -18.13
C LYS A 56 -24.20 -3.07 -18.46
N ALA A 57 -23.89 -4.34 -18.21
CA ALA A 57 -24.84 -5.44 -18.42
C ALA A 57 -26.07 -5.32 -17.52
N ALA A 58 -25.91 -4.77 -16.32
CA ALA A 58 -27.00 -4.45 -15.39
C ALA A 58 -27.83 -3.21 -15.80
N GLY A 59 -27.51 -2.56 -16.92
CA GLY A 59 -28.28 -1.45 -17.48
C GLY A 59 -27.77 -0.05 -17.10
N MET A 60 -26.59 0.07 -16.48
CA MET A 60 -25.99 1.37 -16.22
C MET A 60 -25.46 2.03 -17.50
N THR A 61 -25.52 3.35 -17.54
CA THR A 61 -24.86 4.13 -18.60
C THR A 61 -23.34 4.01 -18.51
N ASP A 62 -22.65 4.25 -19.62
CA ASP A 62 -21.18 4.25 -19.67
C ASP A 62 -20.57 5.19 -18.62
N ALA A 63 -21.18 6.35 -18.39
CA ALA A 63 -20.74 7.31 -17.38
C ALA A 63 -20.86 6.76 -15.95
N GLN A 64 -22.02 6.19 -15.60
CA GLN A 64 -22.25 5.62 -14.27
C GLN A 64 -21.34 4.42 -13.99
N ALA A 65 -21.22 3.52 -14.96
CA ALA A 65 -20.35 2.35 -14.85
C ALA A 65 -18.87 2.76 -14.70
N PHE A 66 -18.44 3.80 -15.44
CA PHE A 66 -17.08 4.33 -15.35
C PHE A 66 -16.81 4.95 -13.98
N GLU A 67 -17.73 5.78 -13.48
CA GLU A 67 -17.61 6.44 -12.17
C GLU A 67 -17.50 5.41 -11.03
N LEU A 68 -18.41 4.43 -10.98
CA LEU A 68 -18.37 3.39 -9.95
C LEU A 68 -17.14 2.50 -10.04
N THR A 69 -16.66 2.20 -11.26
CA THR A 69 -15.41 1.46 -11.45
C THR A 69 -14.22 2.28 -10.95
N GLN A 70 -14.17 3.58 -11.23
CA GLN A 70 -13.12 4.48 -10.71
C GLN A 70 -13.14 4.54 -9.18
N GLN A 71 -14.33 4.63 -8.56
CA GLN A 71 -14.47 4.62 -7.11
C GLN A 71 -14.02 3.29 -6.48
N TYR A 72 -14.40 2.15 -7.05
CA TYR A 72 -13.92 0.84 -6.60
C TYR A 72 -12.39 0.76 -6.66
N MET A 73 -11.79 1.22 -7.75
CA MET A 73 -10.33 1.19 -7.95
C MET A 73 -9.60 2.18 -7.03
N SER A 74 -10.22 3.30 -6.65
CA SER A 74 -9.60 4.24 -5.70
C SER A 74 -9.47 3.64 -4.30
N THR A 75 -10.44 2.79 -3.89
CA THR A 75 -10.38 2.07 -2.60
C THR A 75 -9.34 0.96 -2.56
N LEU A 76 -9.03 0.36 -3.71
CA LEU A 76 -8.04 -0.71 -3.81
C LEU A 76 -6.60 -0.21 -3.93
N ASN A 77 -6.40 1.09 -4.12
CA ASN A 77 -5.08 1.70 -4.14
C ASN A 77 -4.55 1.84 -2.70
N LEU A 78 -4.10 0.72 -2.12
CA LEU A 78 -3.52 0.63 -0.77
C LEU A 78 -2.38 1.64 -0.54
N GLY A 79 -1.70 2.08 -1.60
CA GLY A 79 -0.70 3.16 -1.54
C GLY A 79 -1.27 4.50 -1.06
N ASN A 80 -2.51 4.84 -1.39
CA ASN A 80 -3.18 6.03 -0.83
C ASN A 80 -3.55 5.84 0.64
N LEU A 81 -3.88 4.62 1.05
CA LEU A 81 -4.26 4.28 2.42
C LEU A 81 -3.03 4.40 3.35
N ILE A 82 -1.88 3.90 2.91
CA ILE A 82 -0.59 4.07 3.61
C ILE A 82 -0.12 5.54 3.55
N GLY A 83 -0.23 6.20 2.40
CA GLY A 83 0.14 7.61 2.24
C GLY A 83 -0.66 8.56 3.15
N ASN A 84 -1.96 8.32 3.30
CA ASN A 84 -2.81 9.09 4.22
C ASN A 84 -2.50 8.80 5.69
N ALA A 85 -2.17 7.55 6.04
CA ALA A 85 -1.76 7.20 7.40
C ALA A 85 -0.43 7.85 7.82
N VAL A 86 0.52 7.97 6.87
CA VAL A 86 1.79 8.68 7.11
C VAL A 86 1.57 10.20 7.21
N LYS A 87 0.70 10.78 6.38
CA LYS A 87 0.36 12.21 6.42
C LYS A 87 -0.26 12.63 7.75
N HIS A 88 -1.12 11.79 8.33
CA HIS A 88 -1.80 12.09 9.60
C HIS A 88 -0.88 12.10 10.83
N ASN A 89 0.34 11.56 10.73
CA ASN A 89 1.34 11.60 11.81
C ASN A 89 2.26 12.83 11.74
N HIS A 90 2.07 13.71 10.75
CA HIS A 90 2.91 14.90 10.53
C HIS A 90 2.15 16.24 10.71
N ASP A 91 0.87 16.18 11.10
CA ASP A 91 0.04 17.33 11.51
C ASP A 91 -0.20 17.30 13.03
#